data_AF-A0A4S4EHT8-F1
#
_entry.id   AF-A0A4S4EHT8-F1
#
_cell.length_a   1.000
_cell.length_b   1.000
_cell.length_c   1.000
_cell.angle_alpha   90.00
_cell.angle_beta   90.00
_cell.angle_gamma   90.00
#
_symmetry.space_group_name_H-M   'P 1'
#
loop_
_entity.id
_entity.type
_entity.pdbx_description
1 polymer ?
#
loop_
_entity_poly.entity_id
_entity_poly.type
_entity_poly.pdbx_seq_one_letter_code
_entity_poly.pdbx_strand_id
1 'polypeptide(L)'
;MVKAVVVLNSSEGVSGTVHFTQEGDGPTTVTGSVSGLKPGLHGFHVHALGDTTNGCMSTGPHFNPAGKLHGAPENENRHAGDLGNITVGADDTACFTIVDKQIPLCGPNSIIGRAVVVHGDPDDLAMGCNGQCATLFVIIAGGYLGFKTGWVGYELPVGYFPFGVDGMLAGAATVFFAYIGFDSVASTAEEVKNPQRDLTLGIAAALSICCMLYMLVSVVIVGLVPYYAMDPDTPISSAFASTCGMQRT
;
A
#
# COMPACT_ATOMS: atom_id res chain seq x y z
N MET A 1 17.90 -33.24 -4.32
CA MET A 1 18.49 -31.93 -4.04
C MET A 1 18.27 -30.95 -5.19
N VAL A 2 17.44 -29.92 -4.98
CA VAL A 2 17.34 -28.74 -5.86
C VAL A 2 18.12 -27.60 -5.20
N LYS A 3 18.78 -26.77 -6.01
CA LYS A 3 19.53 -25.60 -5.54
C LYS A 3 19.13 -24.36 -6.35
N ALA A 4 19.10 -23.22 -5.69
CA ALA A 4 18.94 -21.92 -6.34
C ALA A 4 19.88 -20.89 -5.71
N VAL A 5 20.10 -19.79 -6.41
CA VAL A 5 20.92 -18.69 -5.96
C VAL A 5 20.30 -17.37 -6.43
N VAL A 6 20.40 -16.35 -5.58
CA VAL A 6 20.09 -14.96 -5.94
C VAL A 6 21.29 -14.10 -5.56
N VAL A 7 21.62 -13.17 -6.44
CA VAL A 7 22.60 -12.12 -6.18
C VAL A 7 21.83 -10.85 -5.88
N LEU A 8 22.04 -10.31 -4.68
CA LEU A 8 21.41 -9.08 -4.24
C LEU A 8 22.31 -7.92 -4.65
N ASN A 9 21.71 -6.92 -5.31
CA ASN A 9 22.41 -5.71 -5.73
C ASN A 9 21.49 -4.50 -5.55
N SER A 10 22.06 -3.39 -5.11
CA SER A 10 21.34 -2.14 -4.84
C SER A 10 22.14 -0.95 -5.36
N SER A 11 21.43 0.10 -5.78
CA SER A 11 22.02 1.40 -6.08
C SER A 11 22.59 2.12 -4.83
N GLU A 12 22.32 1.60 -3.63
CA GLU A 12 22.75 2.19 -2.35
C GLU A 12 23.98 1.49 -1.74
N GLY A 13 24.66 0.63 -2.51
CA GLY A 13 25.88 -0.06 -2.07
C GLY A 13 25.63 -1.33 -1.25
N VAL A 14 24.36 -1.74 -1.07
CA VAL A 14 24.00 -3.04 -0.52
C VAL A 14 24.27 -4.13 -1.56
N SER A 15 24.99 -5.17 -1.15
CA SER A 15 25.26 -6.32 -2.02
C SER A 15 25.24 -7.62 -1.22
N GLY A 16 24.98 -8.74 -1.88
CA GLY A 16 24.97 -10.02 -1.19
C GLY A 16 24.70 -11.19 -2.11
N THR A 17 24.82 -12.38 -1.57
CA THR A 17 24.43 -13.61 -2.27
C THR A 17 23.68 -14.50 -1.29
N VAL A 18 22.55 -15.03 -1.75
CA VAL A 18 21.72 -15.95 -0.97
C VAL A 18 21.54 -17.24 -1.77
N HIS A 19 21.82 -18.36 -1.12
CA HIS A 19 21.70 -19.69 -1.65
C HIS A 19 20.51 -20.41 -1.03
N PHE A 20 19.79 -21.15 -1.84
CA PHE A 20 18.66 -21.97 -1.43
C PHE A 20 18.97 -23.43 -1.74
N THR A 21 18.67 -24.32 -0.80
CA THR A 21 18.83 -25.76 -0.99
C THR A 21 17.59 -26.48 -0.45
N GLN A 22 17.05 -27.42 -1.22
CA GLN A 22 15.89 -28.20 -0.83
C GLN A 22 16.10 -29.68 -1.19
N GLU A 23 15.76 -30.57 -0.26
CA GLU A 23 15.81 -32.02 -0.45
C GLU A 23 14.41 -32.62 -0.57
N GLY A 24 14.10 -33.18 -1.75
CA GLY A 24 12.76 -33.66 -2.06
C GLY A 24 11.70 -32.58 -1.81
N ASP A 25 10.63 -32.97 -1.11
CA ASP A 25 9.56 -32.07 -0.66
C ASP A 25 9.80 -31.52 0.76
N GLY A 26 11.05 -31.60 1.25
CA GLY A 26 11.45 -31.10 2.56
C GLY A 26 11.51 -29.58 2.65
N PRO A 27 11.88 -29.02 3.81
CA PRO A 27 12.07 -27.58 3.98
C PRO A 27 13.21 -27.06 3.08
N THR A 28 13.10 -25.80 2.68
CA THR A 28 14.14 -25.07 1.98
C THR A 28 15.06 -24.40 3.00
N THR A 29 16.35 -24.69 2.90
CA THR A 29 17.40 -24.02 3.68
C THR A 29 17.95 -22.85 2.88
N VAL A 30 17.91 -21.67 3.47
CA VAL A 30 18.37 -20.39 2.93
C VAL A 30 19.63 -19.97 3.67
N THR A 31 20.75 -19.86 2.96
CA THR A 31 22.03 -19.39 3.54
C THR A 31 22.50 -18.19 2.76
N GLY A 32 22.76 -17.07 3.44
CA GLY A 32 23.10 -15.83 2.77
C GLY A 32 24.15 -15.01 3.49
N SER A 33 24.84 -14.17 2.71
CA SER A 33 25.70 -13.10 3.20
C SER A 33 25.32 -11.80 2.50
N VAL A 34 25.08 -10.74 3.28
CA VAL A 34 24.71 -9.40 2.80
C VAL A 34 25.61 -8.38 3.49
N SER A 35 26.03 -7.36 2.75
CA SER A 35 26.88 -6.27 3.22
C SER A 35 26.33 -4.90 2.80
N GLY A 36 26.74 -3.85 3.50
CA GLY A 36 26.38 -2.47 3.20
C GLY A 36 25.04 -2.03 3.80
N LEU A 37 24.51 -2.78 4.75
CA LEU A 37 23.33 -2.42 5.53
C LEU A 37 23.74 -1.80 6.87
N LYS A 38 22.86 -0.99 7.45
CA LYS A 38 23.09 -0.43 8.78
C LYS A 38 23.02 -1.55 9.84
N PRO A 39 23.74 -1.44 10.96
CA PRO A 39 23.60 -2.40 12.06
C PRO A 39 22.16 -2.40 12.59
N GLY A 40 21.57 -3.57 12.76
CA GLY A 40 20.17 -3.71 13.19
C GLY A 40 19.42 -4.86 12.55
N LEU A 41 18.10 -4.82 12.65
CA LEU A 41 17.18 -5.77 12.03
C LEU A 41 16.71 -5.22 10.69
N HIS A 42 16.65 -6.11 9.70
CA HIS A 42 16.19 -5.78 8.36
C HIS A 42 15.21 -6.86 7.88
N GLY A 43 14.03 -6.44 7.42
CA GLY A 43 13.04 -7.37 6.86
C GLY A 43 13.59 -8.11 5.63
N PHE A 44 13.26 -9.39 5.50
CA PHE A 44 13.78 -10.27 4.46
C PHE A 44 12.65 -11.11 3.88
N HIS A 45 12.35 -10.91 2.59
CA HIS A 45 11.16 -11.48 1.98
C HIS A 45 11.40 -12.02 0.57
N VAL A 46 10.59 -13.01 0.19
CA VAL A 46 10.39 -13.40 -1.21
C VAL A 46 9.20 -12.63 -1.76
N HIS A 47 9.41 -11.88 -2.83
CA HIS A 47 8.37 -11.11 -3.50
C HIS A 47 7.66 -11.94 -4.57
N ALA A 48 6.47 -11.50 -4.98
CA ALA A 48 5.63 -12.23 -5.90
C ALA A 48 6.24 -12.34 -7.30
N LEU A 49 7.00 -11.35 -7.76
CA LEU A 49 7.54 -11.28 -9.11
C LEU A 49 9.07 -11.25 -9.07
N GLY A 50 9.71 -11.78 -10.12
CA GLY A 50 11.14 -11.62 -10.40
C GLY A 50 11.44 -10.51 -11.40
N ASP A 51 10.49 -9.58 -11.59
CA ASP A 51 10.65 -8.45 -12.47
C ASP A 51 11.50 -7.38 -11.77
N THR A 52 12.68 -7.12 -12.31
CA THR A 52 13.62 -6.09 -11.82
C THR A 52 13.80 -4.95 -12.82
N THR A 53 12.91 -4.80 -13.79
CA THR A 53 12.97 -3.73 -14.80
C THR A 53 12.87 -2.34 -14.19
N ASN A 54 12.21 -2.21 -13.03
CA ASN A 54 12.17 -1.00 -12.22
C ASN A 54 12.83 -1.22 -10.85
N GLY A 55 13.96 -1.93 -10.81
CA GLY A 55 14.67 -2.26 -9.58
C GLY A 55 13.85 -3.17 -8.66
N CYS A 56 13.87 -2.92 -7.35
CA CYS A 56 13.07 -3.69 -6.40
C CYS A 56 11.56 -3.40 -6.52
N MET A 57 11.16 -2.29 -7.17
CA MET A 57 9.76 -1.85 -7.20
C MET A 57 8.87 -2.74 -8.06
N SER A 58 9.40 -3.26 -9.16
CA SER A 58 8.66 -4.13 -10.06
C SER A 58 8.47 -5.56 -9.51
N THR A 59 9.03 -5.87 -8.34
CA THR A 59 8.93 -7.22 -7.75
C THR A 59 7.55 -7.52 -7.14
N GLY A 60 6.70 -6.50 -6.99
CA GLY A 60 5.33 -6.64 -6.47
C GLY A 60 5.29 -6.90 -4.95
N PRO A 61 4.15 -7.34 -4.39
CA PRO A 61 4.00 -7.59 -2.96
C PRO A 61 4.73 -8.87 -2.53
N HIS A 62 4.67 -9.20 -1.23
CA HIS A 62 5.18 -10.47 -0.72
C HIS A 62 4.50 -11.66 -1.43
N PHE A 63 5.26 -12.73 -1.65
CA PHE A 63 4.73 -13.93 -2.27
C PHE A 63 3.68 -14.59 -1.36
N ASN A 64 2.41 -14.53 -1.77
CA ASN A 64 1.27 -14.97 -0.96
C ASN A 64 0.28 -15.84 -1.77
N PRO A 65 0.65 -17.08 -2.14
CA PRO A 65 -0.24 -17.97 -2.89
C PRO A 65 -1.46 -18.42 -2.08
N ALA A 66 -1.41 -18.31 -0.74
CA ALA A 66 -2.47 -18.75 0.16
C ALA A 66 -3.46 -17.63 0.55
N GLY A 67 -3.23 -16.38 0.11
CA GLY A 67 -4.08 -15.23 0.46
C GLY A 67 -4.13 -14.94 1.97
N LYS A 68 -3.05 -15.23 2.69
CA LYS A 68 -2.94 -15.00 4.13
C LYS A 68 -2.56 -13.57 4.46
N LEU A 69 -2.65 -13.21 5.73
CA LEU A 69 -2.07 -11.95 6.22
C LEU A 69 -0.57 -12.10 6.42
N HIS A 70 0.14 -10.97 6.46
CA HIS A 70 1.55 -10.93 6.83
C HIS A 70 1.76 -11.46 8.26
N GLY A 71 2.94 -12.03 8.54
CA GLY A 71 3.31 -12.39 9.92
C GLY A 71 4.70 -12.99 10.05
N ALA A 72 5.09 -13.26 11.31
CA ALA A 72 6.37 -13.89 11.64
C ALA A 72 6.55 -15.26 10.96
N PRO A 73 7.79 -15.68 10.63
CA PRO A 73 8.06 -16.96 9.97
C PRO A 73 7.52 -18.22 10.69
N GLU A 74 7.40 -18.12 12.00
CA GLU A 74 6.95 -19.18 12.89
C GLU A 74 5.43 -19.30 12.91
N ASN A 75 4.71 -18.30 12.40
CA ASN A 75 3.25 -18.26 12.42
C ASN A 75 2.67 -19.16 11.31
N GLU A 76 1.55 -19.82 11.61
CA GLU A 76 0.76 -20.50 10.59
C GLU A 76 0.10 -19.51 9.62
N ASN A 77 -0.31 -18.34 10.14
CA ASN A 77 -0.86 -17.24 9.35
C ASN A 77 0.23 -16.23 9.04
N ARG A 78 0.86 -16.41 7.87
CA ARG A 78 1.85 -15.51 7.27
C ARG A 78 1.79 -15.65 5.75
N HIS A 79 2.39 -14.73 5.00
CA HIS A 79 2.66 -14.97 3.59
C HIS A 79 3.72 -16.07 3.44
N ALA A 80 3.70 -16.77 2.30
CA ALA A 80 4.72 -17.78 2.02
C ALA A 80 6.12 -17.15 1.95
N GLY A 81 6.22 -15.92 1.43
CA GLY A 81 7.47 -15.17 1.32
C GLY A 81 7.96 -14.48 2.58
N ASP A 82 7.25 -14.56 3.71
CA ASP A 82 7.63 -13.88 4.96
C ASP A 82 8.75 -14.65 5.67
N LEU A 83 10.02 -14.21 5.54
CA LEU A 83 11.18 -14.83 6.19
C LEU A 83 11.69 -14.04 7.41
N GLY A 84 10.97 -12.98 7.81
CA GLY A 84 11.21 -12.23 9.03
C GLY A 84 12.40 -11.29 8.91
N ASN A 85 13.18 -11.17 9.98
CA ASN A 85 14.33 -10.26 10.03
C ASN A 85 15.67 -10.99 9.91
N ILE A 86 16.59 -10.42 9.13
CA ILE A 86 18.03 -10.71 9.23
C ILE A 86 18.70 -9.69 10.16
N THR A 87 19.73 -10.14 10.87
CA THR A 87 20.49 -9.29 11.81
C THR A 87 21.81 -8.88 11.17
N VAL A 88 22.01 -7.57 11.03
CA VAL A 88 23.25 -6.97 10.55
C VAL A 88 24.11 -6.55 11.75
N GLY A 89 25.36 -7.01 11.75
CA GLY A 89 26.34 -6.72 12.79
C GLY A 89 26.93 -5.32 12.70
N ALA A 90 27.84 -5.01 13.63
CA ALA A 90 28.54 -3.71 13.66
C ALA A 90 29.58 -3.53 12.54
N ASP A 91 29.85 -4.59 11.77
CA ASP A 91 30.71 -4.58 10.59
C ASP A 91 29.92 -4.34 9.29
N ASP A 92 28.66 -3.92 9.40
CA ASP A 92 27.73 -3.69 8.30
C ASP A 92 27.45 -4.95 7.45
N THR A 93 27.64 -6.14 8.04
CA THR A 93 27.37 -7.41 7.37
C THR A 93 26.38 -8.30 8.14
N ALA A 94 25.62 -9.09 7.40
CA ALA A 94 24.76 -10.14 7.91
C ALA A 94 25.13 -11.47 7.27
N CYS A 95 25.39 -12.48 8.09
CA CYS A 95 25.52 -13.88 7.68
C CYS A 95 24.43 -14.68 8.39
N PHE A 96 23.54 -15.33 7.63
CA PHE A 96 22.36 -15.96 8.19
C PHE A 96 22.07 -17.33 7.58
N THR A 97 21.34 -18.14 8.33
CA THR A 97 20.78 -19.41 7.89
C THR A 97 19.34 -19.51 8.38
N ILE A 98 18.41 -19.68 7.45
CA ILE A 98 16.97 -19.79 7.70
C ILE A 98 16.50 -21.13 7.13
N VAL A 99 15.60 -21.81 7.82
CA VAL A 99 14.98 -23.05 7.35
C VAL A 99 13.49 -22.85 7.30
N ASP A 100 12.90 -22.96 6.11
CA ASP A 100 11.52 -22.59 5.86
C ASP A 100 10.74 -23.68 5.10
N LYS A 101 9.45 -23.84 5.42
CA LYS A 101 8.57 -24.88 4.85
C LYS A 101 7.58 -24.36 3.79
N GLN A 102 7.49 -23.05 3.59
CA GLN A 102 6.49 -22.40 2.72
C GLN A 102 7.10 -21.85 1.42
N ILE A 103 8.42 -21.91 1.24
CA ILE A 103 9.13 -21.48 0.03
C ILE A 103 9.77 -22.64 -0.76
N PRO A 104 8.98 -23.53 -1.39
CA PRO A 104 9.54 -24.63 -2.16
C PRO A 104 10.30 -24.13 -3.40
N LEU A 105 11.27 -24.91 -3.88
CA LEU A 105 12.02 -24.63 -5.11
C LEU A 105 11.40 -25.30 -6.35
N CYS A 106 10.38 -26.14 -6.17
CA CYS A 106 9.67 -26.83 -7.24
C CYS A 106 8.15 -26.78 -7.03
N GLY A 107 7.40 -27.17 -8.06
CA GLY A 107 5.94 -27.18 -8.02
C GLY A 107 5.30 -25.80 -8.25
N PRO A 108 3.96 -25.70 -8.10
CA PRO A 108 3.20 -24.50 -8.47
C PRO A 108 3.49 -23.29 -7.59
N ASN A 109 3.90 -23.52 -6.35
CA ASN A 109 4.26 -22.46 -5.40
C ASN A 109 5.78 -22.21 -5.35
N SER A 110 6.51 -22.64 -6.39
CA SER A 110 7.96 -22.44 -6.44
C SER A 110 8.33 -20.96 -6.35
N ILE A 111 9.42 -20.69 -5.63
CA ILE A 111 10.04 -19.35 -5.57
C ILE A 111 11.05 -19.12 -6.71
N ILE A 112 11.30 -20.11 -7.56
CA ILE A 112 12.19 -19.95 -8.71
C ILE A 112 11.60 -18.92 -9.69
N GLY A 113 12.43 -17.95 -10.08
CA GLY A 113 12.02 -16.84 -10.94
C GLY A 113 11.33 -15.69 -10.20
N ARG A 114 11.29 -15.73 -8.86
CA ARG A 114 10.85 -14.61 -8.02
C ARG A 114 12.03 -13.84 -7.45
N ALA A 115 11.79 -12.62 -7.00
CA ALA A 115 12.80 -11.80 -6.35
C ALA A 115 12.88 -12.07 -4.84
N VAL A 116 14.06 -11.80 -4.28
CA VAL A 116 14.33 -11.79 -2.85
C VAL A 116 14.75 -10.36 -2.49
N VAL A 117 14.12 -9.79 -1.47
CA VAL A 117 14.30 -8.39 -1.09
C VAL A 117 14.72 -8.31 0.37
N VAL A 118 15.69 -7.44 0.65
CA VAL A 118 16.08 -7.02 2.00
C VAL A 118 15.63 -5.58 2.17
N HIS A 119 14.86 -5.28 3.21
CA HIS A 119 14.31 -3.95 3.48
C HIS A 119 15.28 -3.09 4.30
N GLY A 120 15.12 -1.78 4.22
CA GLY A 120 15.91 -0.81 5.00
C GLY A 120 15.56 -0.79 6.48
N ASP A 121 14.33 -1.18 6.84
CA ASP A 121 13.79 -1.15 8.19
C ASP A 121 13.44 -2.57 8.70
N PRO A 122 13.28 -2.74 10.03
CA PRO A 122 12.83 -4.00 10.62
C PRO A 122 11.42 -4.37 10.18
N ASP A 123 11.21 -5.65 9.88
CA ASP A 123 9.89 -6.26 9.76
C ASP A 123 9.17 -6.25 11.14
N ASP A 124 7.91 -5.84 11.15
CA ASP A 124 7.06 -5.73 12.34
C ASP A 124 6.43 -7.06 12.77
N LEU A 125 6.58 -8.12 11.97
CA LEU A 125 6.15 -9.48 12.21
C LEU A 125 4.64 -9.62 12.49
N ALA A 126 3.83 -8.66 12.00
CA ALA A 126 2.42 -8.49 12.34
C ALA A 126 2.14 -8.30 13.86
N MET A 127 3.13 -7.85 14.62
CA MET A 127 2.96 -7.45 16.03
C MET A 127 2.48 -5.99 16.16
N GLY A 128 2.39 -5.25 15.06
CA GLY A 128 1.86 -3.90 14.97
C GLY A 128 0.33 -3.83 15.08
N CYS A 129 -0.23 -3.98 16.27
CA CYS A 129 -1.66 -3.72 16.55
C CYS A 129 -2.10 -2.24 16.36
N ASN A 130 -1.21 -1.33 15.97
CA ASN A 130 -1.43 0.11 16.13
C ASN A 130 -2.53 0.67 15.20
N GLY A 131 -2.66 0.15 13.98
CA GLY A 131 -3.68 0.63 13.03
C GLY A 131 -5.05 0.04 13.31
N GLN A 132 -5.16 -1.29 13.25
CA GLN A 132 -6.46 -1.97 13.25
C GLN A 132 -7.20 -1.88 14.60
N CYS A 133 -6.49 -2.00 15.73
CA CYS A 133 -7.12 -1.88 17.04
C CYS A 133 -7.60 -0.46 17.32
N ALA A 134 -6.84 0.55 16.89
CA ALA A 134 -7.24 1.96 17.02
C ALA A 134 -8.49 2.25 16.18
N THR A 135 -8.55 1.76 14.94
CA THR A 135 -9.73 1.89 14.09
C THR A 135 -10.95 1.20 14.70
N LEU A 136 -10.82 -0.04 15.19
CA LEU A 136 -11.92 -0.73 15.88
C LEU A 136 -12.38 0.02 17.13
N PHE A 137 -11.44 0.55 17.92
CA PHE A 137 -11.78 1.33 19.10
C PHE A 137 -12.59 2.59 18.73
N VAL A 138 -12.18 3.33 17.69
CA VAL A 138 -12.91 4.51 17.22
C VAL A 138 -14.31 4.13 16.73
N ILE A 139 -14.45 3.04 15.98
CA ILE A 139 -15.76 2.56 15.51
C ILE A 139 -16.68 2.21 16.68
N ILE A 140 -16.19 1.42 17.64
CA ILE A 140 -16.98 0.92 18.76
C ILE A 140 -17.30 2.04 19.76
N ALA A 141 -16.28 2.79 20.21
CA ALA A 141 -16.45 3.85 21.18
C ALA A 141 -17.21 5.05 20.59
N GLY A 142 -16.87 5.46 19.37
CA GLY A 142 -17.54 6.54 18.65
C GLY A 142 -19.00 6.19 18.31
N GLY A 143 -19.26 4.97 17.83
CA GLY A 143 -20.61 4.48 17.60
C GLY A 143 -21.44 4.43 18.89
N TYR A 144 -20.90 3.85 19.96
CA TYR A 144 -21.58 3.78 21.26
C TYR A 144 -21.90 5.17 21.82
N LEU A 145 -20.94 6.10 21.77
CA LEU A 145 -21.16 7.49 22.18
C LEU A 145 -22.22 8.17 21.31
N GLY A 146 -22.11 8.06 19.97
CA GLY A 146 -23.07 8.64 19.03
C GLY A 146 -24.50 8.15 19.21
N PHE A 147 -24.69 6.85 19.47
CA PHE A 147 -26.02 6.30 19.79
C PHE A 147 -26.54 6.73 21.17
N LYS A 148 -25.65 6.92 22.16
CA LYS A 148 -26.03 7.31 23.53
C LYS A 148 -26.33 8.80 23.67
N THR A 149 -25.53 9.67 23.06
CA THR A 149 -25.67 11.13 23.16
C THR A 149 -26.55 11.71 22.07
N GLY A 150 -26.96 10.89 21.11
CA GLY A 150 -27.42 11.38 19.80
C GLY A 150 -26.22 11.88 18.99
N TRP A 151 -26.34 11.81 17.66
CA TRP A 151 -25.32 12.32 16.75
C TRP A 151 -25.36 13.86 16.76
N VAL A 152 -24.74 14.47 17.77
CA VAL A 152 -24.73 15.93 18.00
C VAL A 152 -24.12 16.63 16.78
N GLY A 153 -24.98 17.27 15.98
CA GLY A 153 -24.64 17.83 14.66
C GLY A 153 -25.57 17.40 13.52
N TYR A 154 -26.31 16.30 13.68
CA TYR A 154 -27.40 15.89 12.78
C TYR A 154 -28.74 16.43 13.28
N GLU A 155 -28.96 17.75 13.17
CA GLU A 155 -30.25 18.39 13.49
C GLU A 155 -31.25 18.36 12.31
N LEU A 156 -30.99 17.54 11.29
CA LEU A 156 -31.93 17.37 10.19
C LEU A 156 -33.15 16.56 10.67
N PRO A 157 -34.40 16.96 10.34
CA PRO A 157 -35.64 16.28 10.76
C PRO A 157 -35.72 14.78 10.37
N VAL A 158 -34.83 14.34 9.48
CA VAL A 158 -34.79 13.03 8.82
C VAL A 158 -33.79 12.04 9.44
N GLY A 159 -33.07 12.44 10.50
CA GLY A 159 -32.14 11.56 11.22
C GLY A 159 -30.85 11.22 10.44
N TYR A 160 -30.22 10.09 10.77
CA TYR A 160 -28.89 9.70 10.25
C TYR A 160 -28.90 9.27 8.76
N PHE A 161 -30.06 8.90 8.21
CA PHE A 161 -30.24 8.49 6.82
C PHE A 161 -31.17 9.45 6.06
N PRO A 162 -30.75 10.72 5.83
CA PRO A 162 -31.60 11.72 5.18
C PRO A 162 -32.07 11.32 3.78
N PHE A 163 -31.29 10.47 3.09
CA PHE A 163 -31.57 9.96 1.74
C PHE A 163 -31.81 8.45 1.71
N GLY A 164 -32.13 7.84 2.85
CA GLY A 164 -32.29 6.39 2.98
C GLY A 164 -30.99 5.59 2.81
N VAL A 165 -31.13 4.26 2.77
CA VAL A 165 -30.00 3.32 2.65
C VAL A 165 -29.34 3.43 1.28
N ASP A 166 -30.13 3.66 0.22
CA ASP A 166 -29.61 3.80 -1.14
C ASP A 166 -28.68 5.01 -1.26
N GLY A 167 -29.04 6.15 -0.65
CA GLY A 167 -28.18 7.34 -0.58
C GLY A 167 -26.90 7.11 0.22
N MET A 168 -26.98 6.36 1.33
CA MET A 168 -25.80 5.95 2.10
C MET A 168 -24.85 5.10 1.26
N LEU A 169 -25.39 4.08 0.58
CA LEU A 169 -24.59 3.17 -0.25
C LEU A 169 -23.97 3.89 -1.45
N ALA A 170 -24.69 4.82 -2.07
CA ALA A 170 -24.17 5.66 -3.15
C ALA A 170 -22.98 6.50 -2.66
N GLY A 171 -23.11 7.17 -1.50
CA GLY A 171 -22.02 7.94 -0.90
C GLY A 171 -20.82 7.06 -0.51
N ALA A 172 -21.06 5.89 0.07
CA ALA A 172 -20.02 4.92 0.40
C ALA A 172 -19.26 4.44 -0.85
N ALA A 173 -19.99 4.19 -1.95
CA ALA A 173 -19.38 3.84 -3.23
C ALA A 173 -18.49 4.97 -3.77
N THR A 174 -18.93 6.23 -3.70
CA THR A 174 -18.10 7.38 -4.12
C THR A 174 -16.80 7.46 -3.32
N VAL A 175 -16.86 7.26 -2.00
CA VAL A 175 -15.65 7.25 -1.15
C VAL A 175 -14.76 6.05 -1.47
N PHE A 176 -15.34 4.86 -1.69
CA PHE A 176 -14.59 3.67 -2.09
C PHE A 176 -13.85 3.88 -3.42
N PHE A 177 -14.51 4.44 -4.44
CA PHE A 177 -13.88 4.75 -5.72
C PHE A 177 -12.83 5.87 -5.60
N ALA A 178 -13.01 6.84 -4.69
CA ALA A 178 -11.98 7.81 -4.36
C ALA A 178 -10.76 7.18 -3.68
N TYR A 179 -10.96 6.07 -2.94
CA TYR A 179 -9.89 5.32 -2.28
C TYR A 179 -9.08 4.43 -3.23
N ILE A 180 -9.57 4.13 -4.44
CA ILE A 180 -8.79 3.36 -5.43
C ILE A 180 -7.46 4.05 -5.78
N GLY A 181 -7.39 5.38 -5.69
CA GLY A 181 -6.13 6.10 -5.85
C GLY A 181 -5.12 5.89 -4.71
N PHE A 182 -5.57 5.43 -3.54
CA PHE A 182 -4.74 5.25 -2.36
C PHE A 182 -3.77 4.07 -2.50
N ASP A 183 -4.16 2.97 -3.14
CA ASP A 183 -3.25 1.84 -3.42
C ASP A 183 -2.06 2.28 -4.29
N SER A 184 -2.32 3.18 -5.24
CA SER A 184 -1.26 3.78 -6.04
C SER A 184 -0.36 4.67 -5.17
N VAL A 185 -0.92 5.49 -4.28
CA VAL A 185 -0.14 6.32 -3.35
C VAL A 185 0.65 5.48 -2.35
N ALA A 186 0.09 4.39 -1.81
CA ALA A 186 0.76 3.50 -0.88
C ALA A 186 1.95 2.79 -1.54
N SER A 187 1.74 2.25 -2.75
CA SER A 187 2.84 1.70 -3.56
C SER A 187 3.91 2.76 -3.83
N THR A 188 3.50 4.00 -4.18
CA THR A 188 4.44 5.11 -4.43
C THR A 188 5.18 5.53 -3.16
N ALA A 189 4.51 5.47 -1.99
CA ALA A 189 5.07 5.86 -0.69
C ALA A 189 6.17 4.90 -0.22
N GLU A 190 6.06 3.62 -0.59
CA GLU A 190 7.10 2.61 -0.36
C GLU A 190 8.36 2.85 -1.22
N GLU A 191 8.27 3.61 -2.33
CA GLU A 191 9.39 3.92 -3.24
C GLU A 191 10.15 5.22 -2.86
N VAL A 192 9.68 5.95 -1.84
CA VAL A 192 10.23 7.25 -1.46
C VAL A 192 11.41 7.05 -0.49
N LYS A 193 12.60 7.55 -0.87
CA LYS A 193 13.82 7.48 -0.04
C LYS A 193 13.67 8.07 1.37
N ASN A 194 12.94 9.17 1.50
CA ASN A 194 12.62 9.78 2.79
C ASN A 194 11.11 9.99 2.92
N PRO A 195 10.36 8.95 3.30
CA PRO A 195 8.90 8.96 3.21
C PRO A 195 8.29 10.01 4.16
N GLN A 196 8.87 10.23 5.34
CA GLN A 196 8.37 11.24 6.28
C GLN A 196 8.36 12.66 5.71
N ARG A 197 9.33 13.00 4.85
CA ARG A 197 9.44 14.34 4.28
C ARG A 197 8.83 14.43 2.89
N ASP A 198 9.23 13.54 2.00
CA ASP A 198 8.97 13.69 0.57
C ASP A 198 7.53 13.27 0.23
N LEU A 199 6.95 12.29 0.94
CA LEU A 199 5.53 11.96 0.81
C LEU A 199 4.65 13.11 1.31
N THR A 200 4.98 13.66 2.48
CA THR A 200 4.25 14.79 3.08
C THR A 200 4.26 16.01 2.16
N LEU A 201 5.43 16.35 1.59
CA LEU A 201 5.56 17.45 0.63
C LEU A 201 4.87 17.15 -0.71
N GLY A 202 4.98 15.91 -1.21
CA GLY A 202 4.35 15.49 -2.46
C GLY A 202 2.83 15.56 -2.39
N ILE A 203 2.23 15.05 -1.32
CA ILE A 203 0.79 15.13 -1.06
C ILE A 203 0.37 16.60 -0.94
N ALA A 204 1.09 17.40 -0.15
CA ALA A 204 0.76 18.82 0.02
C ALA A 204 0.85 19.60 -1.31
N ALA A 205 1.86 19.35 -2.13
CA ALA A 205 2.02 19.96 -3.44
C ALA A 205 0.91 19.53 -4.42
N ALA A 206 0.60 18.24 -4.50
CA ALA A 206 -0.47 17.72 -5.35
C ALA A 206 -1.84 18.30 -4.96
N LEU A 207 -2.16 18.32 -3.66
CA LEU A 207 -3.38 18.94 -3.14
C LEU A 207 -3.43 20.44 -3.45
N SER A 208 -2.31 21.15 -3.31
CA SER A 208 -2.23 22.58 -3.61
C SER A 208 -2.45 22.87 -5.10
N ILE A 209 -1.85 22.07 -5.98
CA ILE A 209 -2.03 22.19 -7.43
C ILE A 209 -3.49 21.88 -7.82
N CYS A 210 -4.07 20.78 -7.32
CA CYS A 210 -5.47 20.44 -7.57
C CYS A 210 -6.42 21.54 -7.08
N CYS A 211 -6.17 22.07 -5.87
CA CYS A 211 -6.94 23.17 -5.31
C CYS A 211 -6.88 24.42 -6.21
N MET A 212 -5.68 24.82 -6.63
CA MET A 212 -5.49 25.94 -7.55
C MET A 212 -6.23 25.73 -8.88
N LEU A 213 -6.10 24.56 -9.49
CA LEU A 213 -6.79 24.24 -10.74
C LEU A 213 -8.31 24.30 -10.60
N TYR A 214 -8.87 23.76 -9.51
CA TYR A 214 -10.32 23.85 -9.27
C TYR A 214 -10.80 25.27 -9.00
N MET A 215 -10.02 26.10 -8.30
CA MET A 215 -10.35 27.52 -8.16
C MET A 215 -10.34 28.22 -9.52
N LEU A 216 -9.35 27.95 -10.38
CA LEU A 216 -9.28 28.53 -11.71
C LEU A 216 -10.44 28.08 -12.60
N VAL A 217 -10.79 26.79 -12.59
CA VAL A 217 -11.98 26.28 -13.29
C VAL A 217 -13.24 26.99 -12.78
N SER A 218 -13.38 27.14 -11.47
CA SER A 218 -14.54 27.84 -10.87
C SER A 218 -14.62 29.29 -11.34
N VAL A 219 -13.49 30.00 -11.40
CA VAL A 219 -13.42 31.38 -11.93
C VAL A 219 -13.85 31.43 -13.40
N VAL A 220 -13.39 30.49 -14.22
CA VAL A 220 -13.76 30.42 -15.64
C VAL A 220 -15.26 30.15 -15.80
N ILE A 221 -15.80 29.18 -15.07
CA ILE A 221 -17.21 28.80 -15.19
C ILE A 221 -18.14 29.93 -14.73
N VAL A 222 -17.85 30.57 -13.61
CA VAL A 222 -18.63 31.75 -13.13
C VAL A 222 -18.47 32.95 -14.06
N GLY A 223 -17.33 33.06 -14.74
CA GLY A 223 -17.10 34.07 -15.78
C GLY A 223 -17.91 33.82 -17.06
N LEU A 224 -18.21 32.56 -17.40
CA LEU A 224 -19.00 32.17 -18.58
C LEU A 224 -20.50 32.24 -18.34
N VAL A 225 -20.97 31.80 -17.17
CA VAL A 225 -22.39 31.79 -16.80
C VAL A 225 -22.56 32.38 -15.40
N PRO A 226 -23.42 33.40 -15.22
CA PRO A 226 -23.64 33.99 -13.91
C PRO A 226 -24.22 32.95 -12.94
N TYR A 227 -23.78 33.01 -11.68
CA TYR A 227 -24.05 31.96 -10.68
C TYR A 227 -25.55 31.62 -10.49
N TYR A 228 -26.44 32.59 -10.68
CA TYR A 228 -27.89 32.40 -10.52
C TYR A 228 -28.55 31.63 -11.68
N ALA A 229 -27.85 31.43 -12.79
CA ALA A 229 -28.33 30.73 -13.97
C ALA A 229 -27.63 29.37 -14.19
N MET A 230 -26.84 28.93 -13.21
CA MET A 230 -26.04 27.71 -13.31
C MET A 230 -26.89 26.47 -13.00
N ASP A 231 -26.78 25.45 -13.84
CA ASP A 231 -27.41 24.15 -13.60
C ASP A 231 -26.66 23.43 -12.46
N PRO A 232 -27.33 23.08 -11.35
CA PRO A 232 -26.69 22.49 -10.17
C PRO A 232 -26.21 21.04 -10.39
N ASP A 233 -26.77 20.33 -11.36
CA ASP A 233 -26.41 18.93 -11.65
C ASP A 233 -25.30 18.84 -12.71
N THR A 234 -25.23 19.82 -13.62
CA THR A 234 -24.29 19.80 -14.75
C THR A 234 -23.60 21.15 -15.02
N PRO A 235 -22.99 21.80 -14.02
CA PRO A 235 -22.54 23.20 -14.11
C PRO A 235 -21.48 23.44 -15.17
N ILE A 236 -20.56 22.49 -15.39
CA ILE A 236 -19.47 22.62 -16.37
C ILE A 236 -19.98 22.41 -17.79
N SER A 237 -20.65 21.28 -18.07
CA SER A 237 -21.11 20.95 -19.42
C SER A 237 -22.18 21.91 -19.94
N SER A 238 -23.09 22.38 -19.07
CA SER A 238 -24.11 23.37 -19.43
C SER A 238 -23.49 24.73 -19.75
N ALA A 239 -22.50 25.18 -18.96
CA ALA A 239 -21.83 26.47 -19.16
C ALA A 239 -21.06 26.56 -20.49
N PHE A 240 -20.46 25.46 -20.94
CA PHE A 240 -19.81 25.43 -22.26
C PHE A 240 -20.81 25.26 -23.41
N ALA A 241 -21.91 24.54 -23.20
CA ALA A 241 -22.96 24.38 -24.20
C ALA A 241 -23.69 25.71 -24.52
N SER A 242 -23.91 26.56 -23.51
CA SER A 242 -24.58 27.85 -23.67
C SER A 242 -23.74 28.91 -24.39
N THR A 243 -22.41 28.84 -24.30
CA THR A 243 -21.52 29.94 -24.70
C THR A 243 -20.77 29.67 -26.01
N CYS A 244 -20.48 28.40 -26.35
CA CYS A 244 -19.72 28.03 -27.55
C CYS A 244 -20.57 27.47 -28.71
N GLY A 245 -21.90 27.38 -28.58
CA GLY A 245 -22.74 26.85 -29.65
C GLY A 245 -22.46 25.39 -30.01
N MET A 246 -21.86 24.61 -29.10
CA MET A 246 -21.75 23.15 -29.24
C MET A 246 -23.13 22.52 -28.97
N GLN A 247 -24.04 22.67 -29.93
CA GLN A 247 -25.24 21.85 -30.00
C GLN A 247 -24.84 20.40 -30.26
N ARG A 248 -25.46 19.50 -29.49
CA ARG A 248 -25.34 18.05 -29.59
C ARG A 248 -25.53 17.58 -31.04
N THR A 249 -24.56 16.84 -31.56
CA THR A 249 -24.81 15.68 -32.43
C THR A 249 -24.69 14.43 -31.59
#